data_AF-A0A536U866-F1
#
_entry.id   AF-A0A536U866-F1
#
_cell.length_a   1.000
_cell.length_b   1.000
_cell.length_c   1.000
_cell.angle_alpha   90.00
_cell.angle_beta   90.00
_cell.angle_gamma   90.00
#
_symmetry.space_group_name_H-M   'P 1'
#
loop_
_entity.id
_entity.type
_entity.pdbx_description
1 polymer ?
#
loop_
_entity_poly.entity_id
_entity_poly.type
_entity_poly.pdbx_seq_one_letter_code
_entity_poly.pdbx_strand_id
1 'polypeptide(L)' 'MLIPCPWCGPRNQLEFTYGGDATVKRPLPDAPMKTWLEFVYLRDNPRGPHQELWH' A
#
# COMPACT_ATOMS: atom_id res chain seq x y z
N MET A 1 -8.05 -15.77 -0.38
CA MET A 1 -8.51 -14.83 -1.43
C MET A 1 -7.81 -15.16 -2.74
N LEU A 2 -8.45 -14.90 -3.88
CA LEU A 2 -7.82 -14.92 -5.20
C LEU A 2 -7.56 -13.47 -5.62
N ILE A 3 -6.30 -13.16 -5.92
CA ILE A 3 -5.88 -11.83 -6.40
C ILE A 3 -5.79 -11.89 -7.93
N PRO A 4 -6.50 -11.01 -8.66
CA PRO A 4 -6.41 -10.95 -10.12
C PRO A 4 -5.13 -10.23 -10.54
N CYS A 5 -3.99 -10.94 -10.54
CA CYS A 5 -2.73 -10.36 -10.97
C CYS A 5 -2.83 -9.92 -12.45
N PRO A 6 -2.48 -8.66 -12.78
CA PRO A 6 -2.65 -8.15 -14.14
C PRO A 6 -1.78 -8.85 -15.19
N TRP A 7 -0.79 -9.65 -14.75
CA TRP A 7 0.20 -10.32 -15.60
C TRP A 7 0.02 -11.84 -15.58
N CYS A 8 -0.35 -12.41 -14.44
CA CYS A 8 -0.41 -13.85 -14.21
C CYS A 8 -1.83 -14.41 -14.13
N GLY A 9 -2.86 -13.55 -14.15
CA GLY A 9 -4.26 -13.92 -13.92
C GLY A 9 -4.60 -14.16 -12.44
N PRO A 10 -5.74 -14.81 -12.14
CA PRO A 10 -6.16 -15.10 -10.77
C PRO A 10 -5.18 -16.05 -10.06
N ARG A 11 -4.56 -15.59 -8.98
CA ARG A 11 -3.58 -16.35 -8.18
C ARG A 11 -3.93 -16.34 -6.70
N ASN A 12 -3.41 -17.32 -5.96
CA ASN A 12 -3.67 -17.40 -4.52
C ASN A 12 -2.97 -16.24 -3.79
N GLN A 13 -3.64 -15.61 -2.83
CA GLN A 13 -3.06 -14.53 -2.00
C GLN A 13 -1.71 -14.89 -1.37
N LEU A 14 -1.45 -16.17 -1.08
CA LEU A 14 -0.20 -16.64 -0.48
C LEU A 14 1.01 -16.48 -1.41
N GLU A 15 0.79 -16.22 -2.70
CA GLU A 15 1.86 -15.91 -3.65
C GLU A 15 2.31 -14.45 -3.59
N PHE A 16 1.60 -13.59 -2.84
CA PHE A 16 1.83 -12.15 -2.80
C PHE A 16 2.14 -11.66 -1.38
N THR A 17 2.84 -10.54 -1.32
CA THR A 17 3.10 -9.81 -0.08
C THR A 17 2.22 -8.56 0.00
N TYR A 18 1.55 -8.39 1.14
CA TYR A 18 0.76 -7.19 1.44
C TYR A 18 1.68 -5.97 1.59
N GLY A 19 1.43 -4.95 0.78
CA GLY A 19 2.22 -3.71 0.70
C GLY A 19 1.63 -2.53 1.47
N GLY A 20 0.47 -2.68 2.11
CA GLY A 20 -0.19 -1.61 2.87
C GLY A 20 -1.03 -0.67 2.00
N ASP A 21 -1.34 0.50 2.56
CA ASP A 21 -2.18 1.54 1.95
C ASP A 21 -1.55 2.10 0.65
N ALA A 22 -2.27 1.98 -0.46
CA ALA A 22 -1.84 2.41 -1.79
C ALA A 22 -1.98 3.92 -2.05
N THR A 23 -2.70 4.62 -1.19
CA THR A 23 -2.95 6.06 -1.33
C THR A 23 -1.75 6.90 -0.89
N VAL A 24 -0.93 6.37 0.02
CA VAL A 24 0.24 7.07 0.57
C VAL A 24 1.32 7.23 -0.49
N LYS A 25 1.74 8.48 -0.72
CA LYS A 25 2.81 8.82 -1.66
C LYS A 25 4.07 9.22 -0.92
N ARG A 26 5.20 8.77 -1.46
CA ARG A 26 6.52 9.15 -0.94
C ARG A 26 6.73 10.67 -1.10
N PRO A 27 7.10 11.39 -0.02
CA PRO A 27 7.43 12.80 -0.10
C PRO A 27 8.66 13.08 -0.97
N LEU A 28 8.80 14.33 -1.40
CA LEU A 28 10.03 14.80 -2.05
C LEU A 28 11.21 14.80 -1.05
N PRO A 29 12.46 14.65 -1.52
CA PRO A 29 13.63 14.59 -0.65
C PRO A 29 13.80 15.80 0.28
N ASP A 30 13.40 16.98 -0.16
CA ASP A 30 13.50 18.26 0.57
C ASP A 30 12.22 18.61 1.36
N ALA A 31 11.25 17.68 1.42
CA ALA A 31 10.04 17.90 2.19
C ALA A 31 10.33 18.07 3.69
N PRO A 32 9.48 18.81 4.42
CA PRO A 32 9.64 18.99 5.86
C PRO A 32 9.74 17.66 6.62
N MET A 33 10.53 17.64 7.70
CA MET A 33 10.71 16.45 8.54
C MET A 33 9.38 15.90 9.06
N LYS A 34 8.41 16.77 9.37
CA LYS A 34 7.06 16.36 9.77
C LYS A 34 6.37 15.50 8.71
N THR A 35 6.44 15.90 7.43
CA THR A 35 5.87 15.13 6.31
C THR A 35 6.53 13.76 6.18
N TRP A 36 7.85 13.69 6.41
CA TRP A 36 8.56 12.42 6.45
C TRP A 36 8.13 11.53 7.61
N LEU A 37 7.96 12.07 8.81
CA LEU A 37 7.48 11.31 9.97
C LEU A 37 6.08 10.71 9.69
N GLU A 38 5.17 11.52 9.16
CA GLU A 38 3.83 11.06 8.78
C GLU A 38 3.90 9.96 7.71
N PHE A 39 4.70 10.16 6.66
CA PHE A 39 4.89 9.15 5.61
C PHE A 39 5.52 7.84 6.12
N VAL A 40 6.43 7.90 7.09
CA VAL A 40 7.09 6.69 7.59
C VAL A 40 6.18 5.92 8.56
N TYR A 41 5.42 6.61 9.42
CA TYR A 41 4.77 5.97 10.56
C TYR A 41 3.23 5.93 10.50
N LEU A 42 2.57 6.84 9.78
CA LEU A 42 1.11 6.95 9.80
C LEU A 42 0.47 6.31 8.57
N ARG A 43 -0.58 5.52 8.78
CA ARG A 43 -1.40 4.91 7.72
C ARG A 43 -2.87 5.01 8.10
N ASP A 44 -3.73 5.17 7.11
CA ASP A 44 -5.16 5.04 7.34
C ASP A 44 -5.50 3.56 7.60
N ASN A 45 -6.46 3.31 8.49
CA ASN A 45 -6.98 1.99 8.78
C ASN A 45 -8.50 2.00 8.68
N PRO A 46 -9.04 2.18 7.45
CA PRO A 46 -10.47 2.34 7.26
C PRO A 46 -11.19 1.01 7.56
N ARG A 47 -12.32 1.11 8.27
CA ARG A 47 -13.26 0.00 8.39
C ARG A 47 -14.15 -0.03 7.15
N GLY A 48 -13.77 -0.80 6.15
CA GLY A 48 -14.53 -0.93 4.90
C GLY A 48 -13.61 -1.07 3.69
N PRO A 49 -14.03 -0.60 2.50
CA PRO A 49 -13.18 -0.58 1.32
C PRO A 49 -11.86 0.15 1.59
N HIS A 50 -10.76 -0.48 1.18
CA HIS A 50 -9.40 0.03 1.37
C HIS A 50 -8.62 -0.15 0.06
N GLN A 51 -7.84 0.87 -0.30
CA GLN A 51 -6.97 0.79 -1.48
C GLN A 51 -5.59 0.30 -1.03
N GLU A 52 -5.18 -0.84 -1.54
CA GLU A 52 -4.03 -1.59 -1.03
C GLU A 52 -3.03 -1.95 -2.12
N LEU A 53 -1.75 -2.04 -1.75
CA LEU A 53 -0.69 -2.56 -2.62
C LEU A 53 -0.48 -4.06 -2.34
N TRP A 54 -0.26 -4.81 -3.42
CA TRP A 54 0.08 -6.23 -3.41
C TRP A 54 1.16 -6.47 -4.47
N HIS A 55 2.20 -7.25 -4.15
CA HIS A 55 3.30 -7.58 -5.06
C HIS A 55 3.74 -9.04 -4.94
#